data_AF-A0A0B8T128-F1
#
_entry.id   AF-A0A0B8T128-F1
#
_cell.length_a   1.000
_cell.length_b   1.000
_cell.length_c   1.000
_cell.angle_alpha   90.00
_cell.angle_beta   90.00
_cell.angle_gamma   90.00
#
_symmetry.space_group_name_H-M   'P 1'
#
loop_
_entity.id
_entity.type
_entity.pdbx_description
1 polymer ?
#
loop_
_entity_poly.entity_id
_entity_poly.type
_entity_poly.pdbx_seq_one_letter_code
_entity_poly.pdbx_strand_id
1 'polypeptide(L)'
;MVKFYFFVLFEYLGSFFKGVRYNSSRNITKRKYRLDSNLSSTIVYHVHEWCGYPFERKKTIKYVNKTFDCGLRYSLEKIKAYSGQYSIRKILTLSDYNEPYVANLSREEYFDDNTEIYKVENSSMDFSGYSFLTKKLISETKNQLVFFTNSSVNAIPADFLDSYVDTFIANKNLGLLGISYSSKIYQSLVKNNYSPHIQSFFFLTSIEVLKEILDANKGFFPGETERYKLSIIRFGEIELSNIVRKLGYDLGVVTEDGKLLVLPDSYYPKILVDGDYRLFAKDPNRINIIKNE
;
A
#
# COMPACT_ATOMS: atom_id res chain seq x y z
N MET A 1 14.51 11.45 11.67
CA MET A 1 14.93 10.69 12.86
C MET A 1 14.56 11.42 14.16
N VAL A 2 15.03 12.64 14.42
CA VAL A 2 14.72 13.41 15.63
C VAL A 2 13.21 13.57 15.87
N LYS A 3 12.46 13.98 14.83
CA LYS A 3 10.98 14.05 14.83
C LYS A 3 10.31 12.76 15.34
N PHE A 4 10.81 11.60 14.93
CA PHE A 4 10.26 10.30 15.30
C PHE A 4 10.39 10.04 16.80
N TYR A 5 11.59 10.21 17.35
CA TYR A 5 11.82 9.95 18.78
C TYR A 5 11.08 10.94 19.68
N PHE A 6 11.00 12.22 19.29
CA PHE A 6 10.16 13.18 19.99
C PHE A 6 8.69 12.76 19.95
N PHE A 7 8.17 12.36 18.79
CA PHE A 7 6.79 11.89 18.67
C PHE A 7 6.52 10.70 19.59
N VAL A 8 7.39 9.68 19.57
CA VAL A 8 7.26 8.49 20.41
C VAL A 8 7.35 8.83 21.90
N LEU A 9 8.24 9.74 22.29
CA LEU A 9 8.36 10.22 23.67
C LEU A 9 7.09 10.94 24.14
N PHE A 10 6.56 11.87 23.34
CA PHE A 10 5.33 12.58 23.66
C PHE A 10 4.11 11.65 23.68
N GLU A 11 4.05 10.68 22.77
CA GLU A 11 3.01 9.65 22.76
C GLU A 11 3.06 8.81 24.04
N TYR A 12 4.25 8.39 24.45
CA TYR A 12 4.48 7.64 25.69
C TYR A 12 4.07 8.45 26.92
N LEU A 13 4.60 9.68 27.06
CA LEU A 13 4.26 10.57 28.18
C LEU A 13 2.75 10.85 28.22
N GLY A 14 2.15 11.15 27.07
CA GLY A 14 0.71 11.37 26.93
C GLY A 14 -0.13 10.17 27.35
N SER A 15 0.38 8.94 27.22
CA SER A 15 -0.31 7.73 27.67
C SER A 15 -0.42 7.60 29.19
N PHE A 16 0.48 8.21 29.97
CA PHE A 16 0.37 8.27 31.43
C PHE A 16 -0.67 9.28 31.90
N PHE A 17 -0.73 10.43 31.25
CA PHE A 17 -1.68 11.49 31.61
C PHE A 17 -3.10 11.22 31.10
N LYS A 18 -3.25 10.39 30.05
CA LYS A 18 -4.53 9.92 29.52
C LYS A 18 -4.76 8.46 29.92
N GLY A 19 -5.08 8.23 31.19
CA GLY A 19 -5.41 6.90 31.69
C GLY A 19 -6.38 6.15 30.76
N VAL A 20 -5.88 5.08 30.13
CA VAL A 20 -6.64 3.98 29.51
C VAL A 20 -7.79 4.38 28.56
N ARG A 21 -7.72 5.53 27.89
CA ARG A 21 -8.58 5.82 26.72
C ARG A 21 -7.80 6.55 25.63
N TYR A 22 -7.00 5.78 24.90
CA TYR A 22 -6.79 6.04 23.48
C TYR A 22 -8.02 5.63 22.65
N ASN A 23 -9.21 5.57 23.26
CA ASN A 23 -10.43 5.92 22.55
C ASN A 23 -10.42 7.45 22.48
N SER A 24 -9.69 8.00 21.49
CA SER A 24 -10.14 9.27 20.93
C SER A 24 -11.64 9.13 20.75
N SER A 25 -12.43 10.03 21.29
CA SER A 25 -13.81 10.25 20.88
C SER A 25 -13.81 10.33 19.35
N ARG A 26 -13.96 9.18 18.71
CA ARG A 26 -14.09 9.07 17.27
C ARG A 26 -15.49 9.58 17.06
N ASN A 27 -15.59 10.84 16.63
CA ASN A 27 -16.78 11.25 15.91
C ASN A 27 -17.05 10.14 14.91
N ILE A 28 -18.23 9.53 15.01
CA ILE A 28 -18.66 8.51 14.05
C ILE A 28 -18.72 9.26 12.72
N THR A 29 -17.61 9.23 11.97
CA THR A 29 -17.60 9.81 10.64
C THR A 29 -18.59 8.97 9.85
N LYS A 30 -19.61 9.62 9.29
CA LYS A 30 -20.59 8.94 8.46
C LYS A 30 -19.84 8.16 7.37
N ARG A 31 -20.16 6.88 7.21
CA ARG A 31 -19.55 6.03 6.19
C ARG A 31 -19.66 6.73 4.83
N LYS A 32 -18.52 6.84 4.15
CA LYS A 32 -18.40 7.48 2.85
C LYS A 32 -18.38 6.44 1.74
N TYR A 33 -18.89 6.82 0.59
CA TYR A 33 -18.91 6.00 -0.61
C TYR A 33 -18.29 6.82 -1.74
N ARG A 34 -17.38 6.21 -2.51
CA ARG A 34 -16.72 6.83 -3.65
C ARG A 34 -17.72 7.20 -4.72
N LEU A 35 -17.45 8.29 -5.42
CA LEU A 35 -18.24 8.74 -6.55
C LEU A 35 -17.60 8.15 -7.81
N ASP A 36 -18.11 7.00 -8.28
CA ASP A 36 -17.61 6.37 -9.53
C ASP A 36 -17.96 7.15 -10.81
N SER A 37 -18.34 8.43 -10.69
CA SER A 37 -18.58 9.28 -11.85
C SER A 37 -17.29 9.40 -12.66
N ASN A 38 -17.38 9.14 -13.96
CA ASN A 38 -16.26 9.17 -14.90
C ASN A 38 -15.10 8.22 -14.56
N LEU A 39 -15.37 7.08 -13.90
CA LEU A 39 -14.37 6.04 -13.71
C LEU A 39 -13.97 5.45 -15.07
N SER A 40 -12.68 5.57 -15.40
CA SER A 40 -12.09 5.03 -16.62
C SER A 40 -12.01 3.50 -16.58
N SER A 41 -12.17 2.85 -17.74
CA SER A 41 -11.80 1.44 -17.93
C SER A 41 -10.29 1.21 -17.98
N THR A 42 -9.48 2.28 -18.07
CA THR A 42 -8.03 2.20 -17.97
C THR A 42 -7.60 2.25 -16.51
N ILE A 43 -6.90 1.21 -16.08
CA ILE A 43 -6.33 1.06 -14.74
C ILE A 43 -4.85 1.40 -14.78
N VAL A 44 -4.38 2.16 -13.78
CA VAL A 44 -2.96 2.44 -13.63
C VAL A 44 -2.35 1.34 -12.75
N TYR A 45 -1.36 0.64 -13.28
CA TYR A 45 -0.58 -0.32 -12.50
C TYR A 45 0.83 0.23 -12.28
N HIS A 46 1.11 0.60 -11.03
CA HIS A 46 2.37 1.22 -10.63
C HIS A 46 3.25 0.27 -9.83
N VAL A 47 4.48 0.10 -10.32
CA VAL A 47 5.55 -0.56 -9.58
C VAL A 47 6.59 0.48 -9.19
N HIS A 48 6.96 0.52 -7.91
CA HIS A 48 8.17 1.19 -7.45
C HIS A 48 9.31 0.20 -7.29
N GLU A 49 10.48 0.55 -7.81
CA GLU A 49 11.71 -0.21 -7.63
C GLU A 49 12.90 0.67 -7.23
N TRP A 50 13.75 0.10 -6.38
CA TRP A 50 15.06 0.65 -6.08
C TRP A 50 16.11 -0.05 -6.93
N CYS A 51 16.83 0.71 -7.77
CA CYS A 51 17.77 0.14 -8.75
C CYS A 51 19.01 -0.52 -8.10
N GLY A 52 19.17 -0.42 -6.77
CA GLY A 52 20.18 -1.17 -6.03
C GLY A 52 19.82 -2.64 -5.81
N TYR A 53 18.60 -3.07 -6.12
CA TYR A 53 18.21 -4.48 -6.03
C TYR A 53 18.47 -5.23 -7.33
N PRO A 54 18.82 -6.54 -7.27
CA PRO A 54 18.72 -7.40 -8.43
C PRO A 54 17.24 -7.58 -8.84
N PHE A 55 17.00 -7.83 -10.14
CA PHE A 55 15.64 -8.02 -10.68
C PHE A 55 14.88 -9.17 -10.03
N GLU A 56 15.61 -10.16 -9.52
CA GLU A 56 15.11 -11.28 -8.71
C GLU A 56 15.86 -11.33 -7.39
N ARG A 57 15.14 -11.57 -6.30
CA ARG A 57 15.72 -11.65 -4.97
C ARG A 57 14.88 -12.50 -4.02
N LYS A 58 15.51 -12.93 -2.94
CA LYS A 58 14.85 -13.57 -1.81
C LYS A 58 14.68 -12.58 -0.67
N LYS A 59 13.51 -12.57 -0.05
CA LYS A 59 13.24 -11.78 1.16
C LYS A 59 12.92 -12.72 2.32
N THR A 60 13.61 -12.51 3.44
CA THR A 60 13.43 -13.31 4.66
C THR A 60 12.75 -12.49 5.75
N ILE A 61 11.63 -13.00 6.28
CA ILE A 61 10.98 -12.49 7.49
C ILE A 61 11.63 -13.17 8.68
N LYS A 62 12.65 -12.50 9.24
CA LYS A 62 13.56 -13.06 10.26
C LYS A 62 12.85 -13.72 11.45
N TYR A 63 11.77 -13.10 11.95
CA TYR A 63 11.08 -13.57 13.16
C TYR A 63 10.46 -14.97 13.01
N VAL A 64 10.03 -15.34 11.81
CA VAL A 64 9.42 -16.64 11.50
C VAL A 64 10.26 -17.48 10.55
N ASN A 65 11.48 -17.02 10.23
CA ASN A 65 12.41 -17.63 9.28
C ASN A 65 11.75 -18.07 7.96
N LYS A 66 10.79 -17.29 7.45
CA LYS A 66 10.14 -17.53 6.17
C LYS A 66 10.86 -16.76 5.08
N THR A 67 11.22 -17.43 4.00
CA THR A 67 11.85 -16.84 2.82
C THR A 67 10.96 -17.04 1.61
N PHE A 68 10.82 -16.00 0.80
CA PHE A 68 10.07 -16.05 -0.45
C PHE A 68 10.80 -15.27 -1.54
N ASP A 69 10.58 -15.68 -2.79
CA ASP A 69 11.09 -15.00 -3.97
C ASP A 69 10.26 -13.75 -4.27
N CYS A 70 10.92 -12.67 -4.67
CA CYS A 70 10.35 -11.40 -5.08
C CYS A 70 11.31 -10.66 -6.02
N GLY A 71 10.95 -9.46 -6.46
CA GLY A 71 11.77 -8.65 -7.36
C GLY A 71 10.97 -8.01 -8.48
N LEU A 72 11.60 -7.08 -9.21
CA LEU A 72 10.97 -6.34 -10.30
C LEU A 72 10.51 -7.29 -11.42
N ARG A 73 11.30 -8.33 -11.75
CA ARG A 73 10.94 -9.35 -12.76
C ARG A 73 9.52 -9.85 -12.56
N TYR A 74 9.25 -10.40 -11.38
CA TYR A 74 7.96 -11.02 -11.07
C TYR A 74 6.79 -10.04 -11.02
N SER A 75 7.04 -8.74 -10.81
CA SER A 75 5.99 -7.72 -10.90
C SER A 75 5.68 -7.38 -12.36
N LEU A 76 6.68 -7.32 -13.22
CA LEU A 76 6.52 -7.02 -14.64
C LEU A 76 5.93 -8.21 -15.41
N GLU A 77 6.38 -9.44 -15.13
CA GLU A 77 5.82 -10.67 -15.73
C GLU A 77 4.31 -10.77 -15.49
N LYS A 78 3.84 -10.52 -14.25
CA LYS A 78 2.42 -10.54 -13.91
C LYS A 78 1.59 -9.59 -14.78
N ILE A 79 2.12 -8.41 -15.07
CA ILE A 79 1.42 -7.37 -15.81
C ILE A 79 1.60 -7.50 -17.32
N LYS A 80 2.68 -8.11 -17.77
CA LYS A 80 2.85 -8.51 -19.16
C LYS A 80 1.91 -9.67 -19.54
N ALA A 81 1.71 -10.62 -18.64
CA ALA A 81 0.84 -11.78 -18.86
C ALA A 81 -0.66 -11.47 -18.76
N TYR A 82 -1.02 -10.28 -18.27
CA TYR A 82 -2.41 -9.90 -18.09
C TYR A 82 -3.17 -9.81 -19.43
N SER A 83 -4.30 -10.50 -19.52
CA SER A 83 -5.17 -10.57 -20.71
C SER A 83 -6.66 -10.41 -20.36
N GLY A 84 -6.95 -9.81 -19.20
CA GLY A 84 -8.31 -9.58 -18.72
C GLY A 84 -9.03 -8.41 -19.40
N GLN A 85 -10.13 -7.97 -18.81
CA GLN A 85 -11.07 -7.04 -19.45
C GLN A 85 -10.67 -5.55 -19.42
N TYR A 86 -9.71 -5.16 -18.58
CA TYR A 86 -9.30 -3.77 -18.40
C TYR A 86 -8.12 -3.38 -19.28
N SER A 87 -8.02 -2.10 -19.63
CA SER A 87 -6.80 -1.57 -20.23
C SER A 87 -5.81 -1.19 -19.13
N ILE A 88 -4.55 -1.63 -19.23
CA ILE A 88 -3.55 -1.35 -18.20
C ILE A 88 -2.54 -0.32 -18.69
N ARG A 89 -2.46 0.80 -17.98
CA ARG A 89 -1.38 1.79 -18.09
C ARG A 89 -0.27 1.40 -17.11
N LYS A 90 0.89 1.01 -17.65
CA LYS A 90 2.02 0.47 -16.88
C LYS A 90 2.98 1.59 -16.51
N ILE A 91 3.22 1.79 -15.23
CA ILE A 91 4.13 2.83 -14.74
C ILE A 91 5.16 2.21 -13.81
N LEU A 92 6.43 2.52 -14.05
CA LEU A 92 7.56 2.13 -13.22
C LEU A 92 8.25 3.37 -12.67
N THR A 93 8.31 3.52 -11.35
CA THR A 93 9.16 4.54 -10.72
C THR A 93 10.44 3.91 -10.20
N LEU A 94 11.58 4.55 -10.51
CA LEU A 94 12.91 4.06 -10.20
C LEU A 94 13.63 5.03 -9.27
N SER A 95 13.99 4.56 -8.08
CA SER A 95 14.89 5.27 -7.17
C SER A 95 16.34 4.79 -7.34
N ASP A 96 17.29 5.67 -7.03
CA ASP A 96 18.73 5.50 -7.31
C ASP A 96 18.98 5.05 -8.76
N TYR A 97 18.28 5.73 -9.67
CA TYR A 97 18.31 5.47 -11.10
C TYR A 97 19.75 5.39 -11.61
N ASN A 98 20.03 4.35 -12.41
CA ASN A 98 21.28 4.26 -13.15
C ASN A 98 21.02 3.72 -14.56
N GLU A 99 21.69 4.30 -15.56
CA GLU A 99 21.51 3.94 -16.97
C GLU A 99 21.83 2.46 -17.25
N PRO A 100 22.87 1.84 -16.68
CA PRO A 100 23.14 0.41 -16.90
C PRO A 100 21.99 -0.49 -16.46
N TYR A 101 21.35 -0.20 -15.32
CA TYR A 101 20.20 -0.95 -14.81
C TYR A 101 19.02 -0.89 -15.78
N VAL A 102 18.71 0.31 -16.29
CA VAL A 102 17.60 0.48 -17.24
C VAL A 102 17.91 -0.13 -18.61
N ALA A 103 19.16 -0.01 -19.09
CA ALA A 103 19.60 -0.66 -20.31
C ALA A 103 19.57 -2.19 -20.22
N ASN A 104 19.78 -2.76 -19.03
CA ASN A 104 19.58 -4.18 -18.81
C ASN A 104 18.09 -4.50 -18.77
N LEU A 105 17.30 -3.73 -18.02
CA LEU A 105 15.85 -3.93 -17.89
C LEU A 105 15.14 -3.95 -19.26
N SER A 106 15.50 -3.04 -20.17
CA SER A 106 14.88 -2.96 -21.50
C SER A 106 15.23 -4.13 -22.44
N ARG A 107 16.23 -4.95 -22.08
CA ARG A 107 16.58 -6.17 -22.83
C ARG A 107 15.84 -7.41 -22.31
N GLU A 108 15.18 -7.28 -21.16
CA GLU A 108 14.52 -8.39 -20.50
C GLU A 108 13.20 -8.71 -21.20
N GLU A 109 12.95 -10.00 -21.42
CA GLU A 109 11.75 -10.46 -22.11
C GLU A 109 10.45 -10.13 -21.35
N TYR A 110 10.51 -9.82 -20.06
CA TYR A 110 9.36 -9.46 -19.26
C TYR A 110 9.07 -7.96 -19.25
N PHE A 111 9.95 -7.14 -19.82
CA PHE A 111 9.71 -5.71 -19.97
C PHE A 111 8.76 -5.45 -21.16
N ASP A 112 7.92 -4.43 -21.02
CA ASP A 112 7.01 -3.95 -22.07
C ASP A 112 7.45 -2.55 -22.45
N ASP A 113 7.74 -2.34 -23.73
CA ASP A 113 8.20 -1.05 -24.28
C ASP A 113 7.21 0.10 -24.02
N ASN A 114 5.93 -0.20 -23.78
CA ASN A 114 4.92 0.79 -23.43
C ASN A 114 4.91 1.16 -21.93
N THR A 115 5.85 0.65 -21.13
CA THR A 115 5.97 0.98 -19.70
C THR A 115 6.55 2.38 -19.53
N GLU A 116 5.80 3.28 -18.90
CA GLU A 116 6.28 4.61 -18.57
C GLU A 116 7.27 4.54 -17.40
N ILE A 117 8.52 4.98 -17.62
CA ILE A 117 9.56 5.01 -16.58
C ILE A 117 9.72 6.44 -16.04
N TYR A 118 9.70 6.58 -14.72
CA TYR A 118 9.97 7.85 -14.04
C TYR A 118 11.10 7.71 -13.02
N LYS A 119 12.06 8.63 -13.10
CA LYS A 119 13.16 8.73 -12.12
C LYS A 119 12.64 9.46 -10.87
N VAL A 120 12.85 8.89 -9.69
CA VAL A 120 12.44 9.49 -8.41
C VAL A 120 13.60 9.45 -7.41
N GLU A 121 13.54 10.29 -6.38
CA GLU A 121 14.48 10.18 -5.26
C GLU A 121 14.26 8.90 -4.45
N ASN A 122 15.28 8.44 -3.74
CA ASN A 122 15.17 7.33 -2.77
C ASN A 122 14.92 7.81 -1.32
N SER A 123 14.61 9.10 -1.14
CA SER A 123 14.59 9.75 0.17
C SER A 123 13.56 9.13 1.12
N SER A 124 12.43 8.66 0.61
CA SER A 124 11.32 8.08 1.39
C SER A 124 11.01 6.65 0.94
N MET A 125 11.99 5.94 0.37
CA MET A 125 11.84 4.57 -0.14
C MET A 125 10.66 4.46 -1.14
N ASP A 126 9.77 3.49 -0.97
CA ASP A 126 8.60 3.27 -1.83
C ASP A 126 7.62 4.45 -1.85
N PHE A 127 7.53 5.20 -0.76
CA PHE A 127 6.72 6.41 -0.70
C PHE A 127 7.22 7.53 -1.60
N SER A 128 8.50 7.55 -2.01
CA SER A 128 8.97 8.48 -3.04
C SER A 128 8.32 8.19 -4.40
N GLY A 129 8.17 6.91 -4.75
CA GLY A 129 7.44 6.50 -5.95
C GLY A 129 5.93 6.80 -5.85
N TYR A 130 5.32 6.47 -4.72
CA TYR A 130 3.88 6.63 -4.52
C TYR A 130 3.46 8.10 -4.50
N SER A 131 4.23 8.97 -3.84
CA SER A 131 3.97 10.40 -3.79
C SER A 131 4.12 11.07 -5.15
N PHE A 132 5.20 10.75 -5.89
CA PHE A 132 5.41 11.23 -7.25
C PHE A 132 4.23 10.88 -8.16
N LEU A 133 3.84 9.60 -8.17
CA LEU A 133 2.75 9.16 -9.02
C LEU A 133 1.43 9.80 -8.62
N THR A 134 1.15 9.88 -7.32
CA THR A 134 -0.08 10.52 -6.83
C THR A 134 -0.20 11.95 -7.36
N LYS A 135 0.86 12.77 -7.22
CA LYS A 135 0.87 14.16 -7.72
C LYS A 135 0.68 14.24 -9.23
N LYS A 136 1.27 13.30 -9.97
CA LYS A 136 1.09 13.22 -11.42
C LYS A 136 -0.37 12.93 -11.78
N LEU A 137 -0.98 11.92 -11.18
CA LEU A 137 -2.32 11.43 -11.52
C LEU A 137 -3.44 12.37 -11.07
N ILE A 138 -3.30 13.08 -9.94
CA ILE A 138 -4.37 13.99 -9.48
C ILE A 138 -4.62 15.17 -10.43
N SER A 139 -3.66 15.49 -11.29
CA SER A 139 -3.82 16.50 -12.35
C SER A 139 -4.70 16.03 -13.52
N GLU A 140 -4.98 14.73 -13.60
CA GLU A 140 -5.78 14.14 -14.68
C GLU A 140 -7.28 14.37 -14.46
N THR A 141 -8.02 14.45 -15.57
CA THR A 141 -9.46 14.75 -15.59
C THR A 141 -10.33 13.52 -15.35
N LYS A 142 -9.84 12.33 -15.72
CA LYS A 142 -10.57 11.05 -15.52
C LYS A 142 -10.26 10.47 -14.15
N ASN A 143 -11.27 9.96 -13.47
CA ASN A 143 -11.04 9.13 -12.29
C ASN A 143 -10.54 7.76 -12.76
N GLN A 144 -9.49 7.24 -12.14
CA GLN A 144 -8.93 5.94 -12.47
C GLN A 144 -8.65 5.18 -11.19
N LEU A 145 -8.69 3.85 -11.27
CA LEU A 145 -8.11 3.03 -10.22
C LEU A 145 -6.60 2.91 -10.41
N VAL A 146 -5.90 2.85 -9.29
CA VAL A 146 -4.44 2.83 -9.23
C VAL A 146 -4.00 1.73 -8.28
N PHE A 147 -3.27 0.77 -8.80
CA PHE A 147 -2.48 -0.16 -7.99
C PHE A 147 -1.13 0.47 -7.69
N PHE A 148 -0.77 0.56 -6.42
CA PHE A 148 0.57 0.87 -5.96
C PHE A 148 1.21 -0.40 -5.45
N THR A 149 2.38 -0.76 -5.97
CA THR A 149 3.15 -1.90 -5.48
C THR A 149 4.64 -1.62 -5.48
N ASN A 150 5.39 -2.31 -4.63
CA ASN A 150 6.85 -2.35 -4.70
C ASN A 150 7.33 -3.77 -5.04
N SER A 151 8.60 -3.89 -5.44
CA SER A 151 9.22 -5.18 -5.82
C SER A 151 9.39 -6.20 -4.67
N SER A 152 8.84 -5.94 -3.48
CA SER A 152 8.84 -6.90 -2.35
C SER A 152 7.56 -7.75 -2.25
N VAL A 153 6.69 -7.69 -3.25
CA VAL A 153 5.57 -8.62 -3.41
C VAL A 153 6.07 -10.02 -3.79
N ASN A 154 5.40 -11.06 -3.32
CA ASN A 154 5.76 -12.45 -3.57
C ASN A 154 5.73 -12.80 -5.07
N ALA A 155 6.65 -13.65 -5.50
CA ALA A 155 6.78 -14.10 -6.89
C ALA A 155 5.64 -15.02 -7.36
N ILE A 156 4.95 -15.70 -6.44
CA ILE A 156 3.91 -16.67 -6.80
C ILE A 156 2.87 -16.02 -7.75
N PRO A 157 2.65 -16.58 -8.94
CA PRO A 157 1.75 -16.02 -9.93
C PRO A 157 0.28 -16.12 -9.49
N ALA A 158 -0.50 -15.13 -9.89
CA ALA A 158 -1.94 -15.08 -9.69
C ALA A 158 -2.55 -14.16 -10.76
N ASP A 159 -3.68 -14.58 -11.34
CA ASP A 159 -4.48 -13.72 -12.22
C ASP A 159 -5.50 -12.94 -11.36
N PHE A 160 -5.01 -11.89 -10.71
CA PHE A 160 -5.76 -11.19 -9.66
C PHE A 160 -6.46 -9.93 -10.14
N LEU A 161 -5.99 -9.31 -11.23
CA LEU A 161 -6.24 -7.90 -11.51
C LEU A 161 -7.75 -7.60 -11.62
N ASP A 162 -8.46 -8.38 -12.43
CA ASP A 162 -9.91 -8.23 -12.64
C ASP A 162 -10.65 -8.40 -11.31
N SER A 163 -10.34 -9.47 -10.56
CA SER A 163 -10.99 -9.72 -9.26
C SER A 163 -10.82 -8.58 -8.25
N TYR A 164 -9.65 -7.92 -8.21
CA TYR A 164 -9.42 -6.76 -7.35
C TYR A 164 -10.17 -5.53 -7.83
N VAL A 165 -10.14 -5.26 -9.14
CA VAL A 165 -10.83 -4.12 -9.73
C VAL A 165 -12.34 -4.24 -9.53
N ASP A 166 -12.92 -5.40 -9.89
CA ASP A 166 -14.34 -5.69 -9.75
C ASP A 166 -14.79 -5.58 -8.29
N THR A 167 -14.03 -6.20 -7.37
CA THR A 167 -14.33 -6.13 -5.93
C THR A 167 -14.28 -4.70 -5.42
N PHE A 168 -13.28 -3.92 -5.84
CA PHE A 168 -13.16 -2.54 -5.42
C PHE A 168 -14.34 -1.72 -5.96
N ILE A 169 -14.69 -1.84 -7.24
CA ILE A 169 -15.85 -1.15 -7.85
C ILE A 169 -17.16 -1.52 -7.15
N ALA A 170 -17.37 -2.81 -6.85
CA ALA A 170 -18.57 -3.28 -6.16
C ALA A 170 -18.69 -2.73 -4.72
N ASN A 171 -17.56 -2.51 -4.04
CA ASN A 171 -17.51 -2.03 -2.66
C ASN A 171 -17.11 -0.54 -2.60
N LYS A 172 -18.05 0.35 -2.92
CA LYS A 172 -17.82 1.81 -3.01
C LYS A 172 -17.34 2.47 -1.71
N ASN A 173 -17.56 1.83 -0.57
CA ASN A 173 -17.09 2.27 0.74
C ASN A 173 -15.59 2.00 0.96
N LEU A 174 -14.94 1.14 0.18
CA LEU A 174 -13.51 0.90 0.29
C LEU A 174 -12.73 2.11 -0.23
N GLY A 175 -11.85 2.66 0.61
CA GLY A 175 -10.89 3.68 0.21
C GLY A 175 -9.54 3.08 -0.21
N LEU A 176 -9.15 1.98 0.42
CA LEU A 176 -7.95 1.20 0.10
C LEU A 176 -8.26 -0.30 0.15
N LEU A 177 -7.64 -1.05 -0.75
CA LEU A 177 -7.67 -2.52 -0.75
C LEU A 177 -6.25 -3.07 -0.86
N GLY A 178 -5.75 -3.71 0.19
CA GLY A 178 -4.39 -4.25 0.26
C GLY A 178 -4.31 -5.79 0.27
N ILE A 179 -3.09 -6.32 0.40
CA ILE A 179 -2.83 -7.77 0.54
C ILE A 179 -2.30 -8.17 1.92
N SER A 180 -2.00 -7.18 2.76
CA SER A 180 -1.42 -7.41 4.08
C SER A 180 -1.73 -6.25 5.01
N TYR A 181 -1.70 -6.52 6.32
CA TYR A 181 -1.96 -5.54 7.37
C TYR A 181 -1.10 -5.77 8.61
N SER A 182 -1.10 -4.78 9.50
CA SER A 182 -0.76 -4.99 10.90
C SER A 182 -1.87 -4.44 11.79
N SER A 183 -2.25 -5.17 12.84
CA SER A 183 -3.24 -4.70 13.82
C SER A 183 -2.63 -3.82 14.92
N LYS A 184 -1.29 -3.69 14.96
CA LYS A 184 -0.54 -2.92 15.96
C LYS A 184 0.51 -2.02 15.33
N ILE A 185 0.84 -0.94 16.03
CA ILE A 185 1.94 -0.05 15.65
C ILE A 185 3.21 -0.45 16.40
N TYR A 186 4.13 -1.17 15.76
CA TYR A 186 5.40 -1.53 16.41
C TYR A 186 6.31 -0.31 16.68
N GLN A 187 6.06 0.81 16.00
CA GLN A 187 6.76 2.08 16.15
C GLN A 187 6.07 2.97 17.21
N SER A 188 5.77 2.40 18.37
CA SER A 188 5.11 3.07 19.50
C SER A 188 5.56 2.41 20.80
N LEU A 189 5.59 3.19 21.89
CA LEU A 189 5.80 2.69 23.25
C LEU A 189 4.48 2.50 24.02
N VAL A 190 3.34 2.85 23.41
CA VAL A 190 2.03 2.73 24.03
C VAL A 190 1.61 1.26 24.08
N LYS A 191 1.28 0.76 25.27
CA LYS A 191 0.68 -0.56 25.46
C LYS A 191 -0.75 -0.55 24.90
N ASN A 192 -1.19 -1.67 24.32
CA ASN A 192 -2.53 -1.83 23.72
C ASN A 192 -2.84 -0.83 22.58
N ASN A 193 -1.90 -0.69 21.66
CA ASN A 193 -1.98 0.24 20.52
C ASN A 193 -2.64 -0.37 19.28
N TYR A 194 -3.84 -0.93 19.47
CA TYR A 194 -4.62 -1.45 18.36
C TYR A 194 -4.91 -0.36 17.32
N SER A 195 -4.38 -0.53 16.13
CA SER A 195 -4.51 0.40 15.01
C SER A 195 -4.31 -0.38 13.71
N PRO A 196 -5.36 -1.03 13.22
CA PRO A 196 -5.28 -1.85 12.03
C PRO A 196 -5.10 -1.00 10.78
N HIS A 197 -4.00 -1.24 10.07
CA HIS A 197 -3.58 -0.51 8.87
C HIS A 197 -3.06 -1.48 7.80
N ILE A 198 -3.23 -1.07 6.54
CA ILE A 198 -2.69 -1.80 5.39
C ILE A 198 -1.18 -1.59 5.33
N GLN A 199 -0.43 -2.64 4.97
CA GLN A 199 1.00 -2.54 4.71
C GLN A 199 1.29 -2.14 3.26
N SER A 200 2.22 -1.22 3.02
CA SER A 200 2.39 -0.51 1.73
C SER A 200 3.08 -1.30 0.60
N PHE A 201 3.13 -2.64 0.70
CA PHE A 201 3.70 -3.48 -0.36
C PHE A 201 2.84 -3.53 -1.62
N PHE A 202 1.53 -3.47 -1.42
CA PHE A 202 0.53 -3.50 -2.47
C PHE A 202 -0.78 -2.92 -1.94
N PHE A 203 -1.34 -1.94 -2.63
CA PHE A 203 -2.70 -1.49 -2.40
C PHE A 203 -3.33 -0.90 -3.66
N LEU A 204 -4.65 -1.06 -3.77
CA LEU A 204 -5.50 -0.47 -4.79
C LEU A 204 -6.28 0.71 -4.19
N THR A 205 -6.40 1.79 -4.96
CA THR A 205 -7.25 2.94 -4.63
C THR A 205 -7.74 3.64 -5.89
N SER A 206 -8.38 4.81 -5.75
CA SER A 206 -8.81 5.65 -6.87
C SER A 206 -8.17 7.03 -6.80
N ILE A 207 -8.06 7.71 -7.95
CA ILE A 207 -7.57 9.10 -8.01
C ILE A 207 -8.42 10.04 -7.13
N GLU A 208 -9.73 9.83 -7.08
CA GLU A 208 -10.63 10.58 -6.18
C GLU A 208 -10.19 10.45 -4.71
N VAL A 209 -10.00 9.23 -4.21
CA VAL A 209 -9.55 9.00 -2.82
C VAL A 209 -8.16 9.59 -2.59
N LEU A 210 -7.25 9.50 -3.57
CA LEU A 210 -5.94 10.11 -3.48
C LEU A 210 -6.01 11.64 -3.33
N LYS A 211 -6.89 12.32 -4.07
CA LYS A 211 -7.12 13.78 -3.93
C LYS A 211 -7.54 14.12 -2.51
N GLU A 212 -8.51 13.38 -1.96
CA GLU A 212 -8.97 13.60 -0.59
C GLU A 212 -7.89 13.33 0.46
N ILE A 213 -7.05 12.31 0.25
CA ILE A 213 -5.91 12.02 1.13
C ILE A 213 -4.95 13.21 1.14
N LEU A 214 -4.62 13.76 -0.03
CA LEU A 214 -3.75 14.94 -0.12
C LEU A 214 -4.39 16.14 0.57
N ASP A 215 -5.66 16.43 0.30
CA ASP A 215 -6.38 17.55 0.91
C ASP A 215 -6.40 17.45 2.44
N ALA A 216 -6.73 16.26 2.97
CA ALA A 216 -6.70 15.97 4.40
C ALA A 216 -5.28 16.05 5.01
N ASN A 217 -4.25 15.85 4.18
CA ASN A 217 -2.84 15.86 4.59
C ASN A 217 -2.07 17.08 4.03
N LYS A 218 -2.75 18.22 3.89
CA LYS A 218 -2.15 19.53 3.55
C LYS A 218 -1.39 19.53 2.22
N GLY A 219 -1.88 18.80 1.23
CA GLY A 219 -1.31 18.69 -0.10
C GLY A 219 -0.15 17.72 -0.25
N PHE A 220 0.23 16.99 0.81
CA PHE A 220 1.34 16.03 0.78
C PHE A 220 0.86 14.59 0.84
N PHE A 221 1.54 13.69 0.13
CA PHE A 221 1.29 12.27 0.33
C PHE A 221 1.84 11.85 1.71
N PRO A 222 1.15 10.99 2.48
CA PRO A 222 1.66 10.52 3.77
C PRO A 222 3.09 9.96 3.63
N GLY A 223 4.00 10.32 4.53
CA GLY A 223 5.38 9.82 4.51
C GLY A 223 6.30 10.40 3.43
N GLU A 224 5.81 11.27 2.54
CA GLU A 224 6.56 11.84 1.41
C GLU A 224 7.90 12.48 1.84
N THR A 225 7.93 13.14 2.99
CA THR A 225 9.12 13.87 3.48
C THR A 225 9.94 13.08 4.50
N GLU A 226 9.58 11.83 4.77
CA GLU A 226 10.18 11.04 5.83
C GLU A 226 11.38 10.22 5.32
N ARG A 227 12.56 10.52 5.86
CA ARG A 227 13.81 9.82 5.46
C ARG A 227 14.21 8.65 6.35
N TYR A 228 13.52 8.48 7.46
CA TYR A 228 13.87 7.45 8.44
C TYR A 228 12.87 6.30 8.35
N LYS A 229 13.36 5.06 8.24
CA LYS A 229 12.50 3.88 8.04
C LYS A 229 11.32 3.78 9.02
N LEU A 230 11.55 4.00 10.31
CA LEU A 230 10.45 3.94 11.29
C LEU A 230 9.48 5.13 11.16
N SER A 231 9.98 6.30 10.73
CA SER A 231 9.12 7.43 10.37
C SER A 231 8.25 7.10 9.15
N ILE A 232 8.80 6.46 8.12
CA ILE A 232 8.05 6.10 6.90
C ILE A 232 6.90 5.16 7.26
N ILE A 233 7.15 4.17 8.11
CA ILE A 233 6.09 3.28 8.60
C ILE A 233 5.04 4.09 9.39
N ARG A 234 5.47 4.95 10.31
CA ARG A 234 4.56 5.67 11.22
C ARG A 234 3.75 6.78 10.54
N PHE A 235 4.40 7.61 9.74
CA PHE A 235 3.81 8.81 9.14
C PHE A 235 3.50 8.62 7.64
N GLY A 236 3.89 7.50 7.05
CA GLY A 236 3.49 7.06 5.71
C GLY A 236 2.42 5.98 5.80
N GLU A 237 2.82 4.73 6.02
CA GLU A 237 1.94 3.55 5.97
C GLU A 237 0.74 3.64 6.93
N ILE A 238 1.01 3.91 8.21
CA ILE A 238 -0.04 4.01 9.24
C ILE A 238 -0.89 5.25 9.03
N GLU A 239 -0.28 6.40 8.72
CA GLU A 239 -1.03 7.65 8.56
C GLU A 239 -1.91 7.64 7.32
N LEU A 240 -1.47 7.01 6.22
CA LEU A 240 -2.29 6.77 5.03
C LEU A 240 -3.60 6.04 5.40
N SER A 241 -3.48 4.92 6.13
CA SER A 241 -4.64 4.16 6.60
C SER A 241 -5.53 4.97 7.54
N ASN A 242 -4.93 5.76 8.44
CA ASN A 242 -5.67 6.62 9.37
C ASN A 242 -6.43 7.73 8.67
N ILE A 243 -5.83 8.39 7.67
CA ILE A 243 -6.49 9.44 6.90
C ILE A 243 -7.70 8.86 6.16
N VAL A 244 -7.54 7.73 5.48
CA VAL A 244 -8.63 7.07 4.75
C VAL A 244 -9.81 6.74 5.68
N ARG A 245 -9.53 6.20 6.87
CA ARG A 245 -10.58 5.97 7.89
C ARG A 245 -11.23 7.27 8.36
N LYS A 246 -10.44 8.32 8.63
CA LYS A 246 -10.95 9.64 9.06
C LYS A 246 -11.87 10.27 7.99
N LEU A 247 -11.61 10.02 6.71
CA LEU A 247 -12.48 10.42 5.59
C LEU A 247 -13.80 9.63 5.52
N GLY A 248 -13.94 8.56 6.32
CA GLY A 248 -15.15 7.73 6.40
C GLY A 248 -15.13 6.49 5.51
N TYR A 249 -13.99 6.18 4.88
CA TYR A 249 -13.82 4.99 4.04
C TYR A 249 -13.33 3.78 4.84
N ASP A 250 -13.65 2.60 4.34
CA ASP A 250 -13.18 1.33 4.85
C ASP A 250 -11.82 0.93 4.27
N LEU A 251 -11.07 0.15 5.04
CA LEU A 251 -9.83 -0.50 4.61
C LEU A 251 -10.09 -1.98 4.39
N GLY A 252 -9.91 -2.47 3.17
CA GLY A 252 -10.02 -3.88 2.81
C GLY A 252 -8.65 -4.54 2.70
N VAL A 253 -8.58 -5.81 3.06
CA VAL A 253 -7.42 -6.67 2.78
C VAL A 253 -7.89 -8.02 2.25
N VAL A 254 -7.21 -8.54 1.24
CA VAL A 254 -7.44 -9.89 0.74
C VAL A 254 -6.58 -10.88 1.52
N THR A 255 -7.23 -11.84 2.17
CA THR A 255 -6.58 -12.90 2.94
C THR A 255 -6.04 -14.01 2.04
N GLU A 256 -5.24 -14.93 2.61
CA GLU A 256 -4.60 -16.01 1.83
C GLU A 256 -5.58 -16.99 1.17
N ASP A 257 -6.77 -17.14 1.74
CA ASP A 257 -7.84 -17.95 1.18
C ASP A 257 -8.65 -17.21 0.09
N GLY A 258 -8.30 -15.95 -0.22
CA GLY A 258 -8.91 -15.13 -1.26
C GLY A 258 -10.15 -14.35 -0.79
N LYS A 259 -10.36 -14.20 0.51
CA LYS A 259 -11.52 -13.47 1.05
C LYS A 259 -11.22 -12.00 1.26
N LEU A 260 -12.20 -11.14 0.98
CA LEU A 260 -12.14 -9.73 1.36
C LEU A 260 -12.45 -9.57 2.85
N LEU A 261 -11.48 -9.06 3.59
CA LEU A 261 -11.61 -8.72 5.00
C LEU A 261 -11.58 -7.20 5.18
N VAL A 262 -12.66 -6.62 5.69
CA VAL A 262 -12.68 -5.21 6.10
C VAL A 262 -12.06 -5.07 7.49
N LEU A 263 -11.00 -4.29 7.62
CA LEU A 263 -10.25 -4.12 8.85
C LEU A 263 -11.08 -3.33 9.89
N PRO A 264 -11.50 -3.94 11.02
CA PRO A 264 -12.40 -3.30 11.95
C PRO A 264 -11.74 -2.20 12.77
N ASP A 265 -12.48 -1.12 13.03
CA ASP A 265 -12.01 0.04 13.80
C ASP A 265 -11.77 -0.25 15.29
N SER A 266 -12.56 -1.15 15.86
CA SER A 266 -12.47 -1.64 17.24
C SER A 266 -11.76 -2.98 17.29
N TYR A 267 -11.13 -3.26 18.43
CA TYR A 267 -10.43 -4.53 18.62
C TYR A 267 -11.42 -5.69 18.66
N TYR A 268 -11.35 -6.56 17.65
CA TYR A 268 -12.07 -7.84 17.61
C TYR A 268 -11.06 -8.98 17.54
N PRO A 269 -10.71 -9.60 18.69
CA PRO A 269 -9.60 -10.57 18.78
C PRO A 269 -9.79 -11.83 17.93
N LYS A 270 -10.98 -12.07 17.37
CA LYS A 270 -11.30 -13.25 16.55
C LYS A 270 -11.20 -13.01 15.04
N ILE A 271 -11.16 -11.74 14.61
CA ILE A 271 -11.22 -11.39 13.18
C ILE A 271 -9.82 -11.16 12.63
N LEU A 272 -8.96 -10.47 13.39
CA LEU A 272 -7.60 -10.16 12.99
C LEU A 272 -6.59 -10.92 13.84
N VAL A 273 -5.50 -11.38 13.22
CA VAL A 273 -4.29 -11.74 13.97
C VAL A 273 -3.71 -10.52 14.69
N ASP A 274 -3.09 -10.77 15.84
CA ASP A 274 -2.47 -9.73 16.67
C ASP A 274 -1.06 -9.39 16.17
N GLY A 275 -0.86 -8.15 15.72
CA GLY A 275 0.39 -7.69 15.11
C GLY A 275 0.45 -7.81 13.58
N ASP A 276 1.65 -8.05 13.07
CA ASP A 276 1.98 -8.14 11.64
C ASP A 276 1.45 -9.44 11.03
N TYR A 277 0.50 -9.32 10.10
CA TYR A 277 -0.16 -10.46 9.44
C TYR A 277 0.81 -11.42 8.75
N ARG A 278 1.92 -10.89 8.23
CA ARG A 278 2.92 -11.66 7.47
C ARG A 278 3.64 -12.71 8.30
N LEU A 279 3.62 -12.60 9.63
CA LEU A 279 4.18 -13.61 10.52
C LEU A 279 3.34 -14.90 10.47
N PHE A 280 2.04 -14.75 10.25
CA PHE A 280 1.06 -15.85 10.26
C PHE A 280 0.80 -16.40 8.86
N ALA A 281 0.90 -15.56 7.82
CA ALA A 281 0.73 -15.95 6.42
C ALA A 281 1.68 -17.08 5.98
N LYS A 282 1.17 -18.09 5.27
CA LYS A 282 1.96 -19.14 4.62
C LYS A 282 2.88 -18.56 3.53
N ASP A 283 2.34 -17.69 2.69
CA ASP A 283 3.01 -17.02 1.57
C ASP A 283 2.96 -15.49 1.79
N PRO A 284 3.87 -14.92 2.61
CA PRO A 284 3.85 -13.50 2.93
C PRO A 284 3.92 -12.61 1.68
N ASN A 285 3.20 -11.48 1.72
CA ASN A 285 3.12 -10.50 0.62
C ASN A 285 2.64 -11.11 -0.72
N ARG A 286 1.94 -12.24 -0.70
CA ARG A 286 1.32 -12.81 -1.90
C ARG A 286 0.07 -12.03 -2.27
N ILE A 287 -0.09 -11.75 -3.56
CA ILE A 287 -1.36 -11.29 -4.12
C ILE A 287 -2.20 -12.52 -4.40
N ASN A 288 -3.37 -12.62 -3.78
CA ASN A 288 -4.28 -13.76 -3.92
C ASN A 288 -5.50 -13.35 -4.72
N ILE A 289 -5.98 -14.21 -5.61
CA ILE A 289 -7.22 -13.96 -6.37
C ILE A 289 -8.38 -13.81 -5.38
N ILE A 290 -9.22 -12.78 -5.56
CA ILE A 290 -10.41 -12.61 -4.74
C ILE A 290 -11.46 -13.60 -5.21
N LYS A 291 -11.94 -14.43 -4.31
CA LYS A 291 -13.05 -15.35 -4.56
C LYS A 291 -14.34 -14.57 -4.31
N ASN A 292 -15.13 -14.36 -5.36
CA ASN A 292 -16.47 -13.84 -5.21
C ASN A 292 -17.33 -14.95 -4.59
N GLU A 293 -17.68 -14.81 -3.31
CA GLU A 293 -18.72 -15.61 -2.65
C GLU A 293 -20.12 -15.07 -2.97
#